data_AF-A0AA40WF75-F1
#
_entry.id   AF-A0AA40WF75-F1
#
_cell.length_a   1.000
_cell.length_b   1.000
_cell.length_c   1.000
_cell.angle_alpha   90.00
_cell.angle_beta   90.00
_cell.angle_gamma   90.00
#
_symmetry.space_group_name_H-M   'P 1'
#
loop_
_entity.id
_entity.type
_entity.pdbx_description
1 polymer ?
#
loop_
_entity_poly.entity_id
_entity_poly.type
_entity_poly.pdbx_seq_one_letter_code
_entity_poly.pdbx_strand_id
1 'polypeptide(L)'
;MTTDTTSCAKKSRGRPKVFDREAALDKAMTLFWQHGYEATSLADLVEATGAKAPTLYAEFTNKKGLFRAVLDRYITRFASKHEAQLFCEEKSVESALEDYFTEIAACFTSTDTPAGCFMINTSATL
;
A
#
# COMPACT_ATOMS: atom_id res chain seq x y z
N MET A 1 62.34 -7.88 -17.06
CA MET A 1 61.91 -7.33 -15.75
C MET A 1 60.39 -7.30 -15.75
N THR A 2 59.80 -8.31 -15.13
CA THR A 2 58.36 -8.44 -14.87
C THR A 2 58.07 -7.80 -13.52
N THR A 3 57.15 -6.85 -13.47
CA THR A 3 56.50 -6.45 -12.21
C THR A 3 55.00 -6.50 -12.42
N ASP A 4 54.46 -7.59 -11.89
CA ASP A 4 53.06 -7.80 -11.53
C ASP A 4 52.75 -7.00 -10.24
N THR A 5 51.49 -7.05 -9.79
CA THR A 5 50.96 -6.74 -8.45
C THR A 5 50.31 -5.35 -8.31
N THR A 6 49.08 -5.11 -7.82
CA THR A 6 47.89 -5.92 -7.49
C THR A 6 46.76 -4.94 -7.15
N SER A 7 45.55 -5.29 -7.60
CA SER A 7 44.24 -4.70 -7.26
C SER A 7 43.98 -4.48 -5.76
N CYS A 8 43.20 -3.46 -5.42
CA CYS A 8 42.46 -3.42 -4.15
C CYS A 8 40.96 -3.30 -4.42
N ALA A 9 40.30 -4.46 -4.57
CA ALA A 9 38.86 -4.55 -4.72
C ALA A 9 38.15 -4.26 -3.39
N LYS A 10 37.31 -3.21 -3.37
CA LYS A 10 36.44 -2.87 -2.23
C LYS A 10 35.43 -3.99 -1.98
N LYS A 11 35.45 -4.57 -0.77
CA LYS A 11 34.43 -5.50 -0.26
C LYS A 11 33.05 -4.83 -0.21
N SER A 12 32.09 -5.28 -1.02
CA SER A 12 30.67 -5.03 -0.77
C SER A 12 30.17 -6.02 0.29
N ARG A 13 29.59 -5.51 1.38
CA ARG A 13 29.02 -6.33 2.45
C ARG A 13 27.56 -6.63 2.11
N GLY A 14 27.30 -7.88 1.69
CA GLY A 14 25.97 -8.50 1.62
C GLY A 14 25.11 -8.09 0.41
N ARG A 15 24.26 -9.01 -0.08
CA ARG A 15 23.22 -8.71 -1.06
C ARG A 15 22.36 -7.56 -0.50
N PRO A 16 22.18 -6.44 -1.23
CA PRO A 16 21.35 -5.35 -0.77
C PRO A 16 19.97 -5.88 -0.39
N LYS A 17 19.44 -5.47 0.77
CA LYS A 17 18.05 -5.75 1.15
C LYS A 17 17.19 -5.07 0.10
N VAL A 18 16.66 -5.85 -0.84
CA VAL A 18 15.85 -5.33 -1.94
C VAL A 18 14.59 -4.76 -1.31
N PHE A 19 14.33 -3.49 -1.58
CA PHE A 19 13.09 -2.84 -1.17
C PHE A 19 11.94 -3.50 -1.93
N ASP A 20 11.00 -4.10 -1.21
CA ASP A 20 9.78 -4.64 -1.78
C ASP A 20 8.69 -3.56 -1.72
N ARG A 21 8.42 -2.99 -2.89
CA ARG A 21 7.45 -1.90 -3.06
C ARG A 21 6.04 -2.32 -2.65
N GLU A 22 5.61 -3.51 -3.06
CA GLU A 22 4.24 -3.97 -2.86
C GLU A 22 3.98 -4.28 -1.39
N ALA A 23 4.94 -4.94 -0.74
CA ALA A 23 4.89 -5.16 0.70
C ALA A 23 4.92 -3.85 1.49
N ALA A 24 5.69 -2.85 1.04
CA ALA A 24 5.69 -1.53 1.67
C ALA A 24 4.34 -0.82 1.53
N LEU A 25 3.69 -0.92 0.36
CA LEU A 25 2.35 -0.36 0.15
C LEU A 25 1.28 -1.04 1.00
N ASP A 26 1.30 -2.37 1.11
CA ASP A 26 0.34 -3.09 1.97
C ASP A 26 0.44 -2.64 3.43
N LYS A 27 1.67 -2.55 3.95
CA LYS A 27 1.89 -2.12 5.33
C LYS A 27 1.54 -0.65 5.57
N ALA A 28 1.90 0.23 4.62
CA ALA A 28 1.53 1.64 4.68
C ALA A 28 0.00 1.81 4.61
N MET A 29 -0.69 1.02 3.79
CA MET A 29 -2.14 1.00 3.70
C MET A 29 -2.76 0.66 5.05
N THR A 30 -2.34 -0.44 5.70
CA THR A 30 -2.85 -0.81 7.03
C THR A 30 -2.65 0.31 8.05
N LEU A 31 -1.46 0.92 8.08
CA LEU A 31 -1.13 1.96 9.04
C LEU A 31 -1.99 3.22 8.83
N PHE A 32 -2.10 3.69 7.58
CA PHE A 32 -2.98 4.81 7.25
C PHE A 32 -4.44 4.51 7.54
N TRP A 33 -4.91 3.27 7.32
CA TRP A 33 -6.30 2.90 7.58
C TRP A 33 -6.63 2.96 9.08
N GLN A 34 -5.70 2.53 9.93
CA GLN A 34 -5.89 2.49 11.38
C GLN A 34 -5.76 3.85 12.04
N HIS A 35 -4.83 4.68 11.58
CA HIS A 35 -4.48 5.93 12.25
C HIS A 35 -4.87 7.20 11.47
N GLY A 36 -5.27 7.06 10.20
CA GLY A 36 -5.51 8.18 9.31
C GLY A 36 -4.23 8.75 8.71
N TYR A 37 -4.41 9.62 7.70
CA TYR A 37 -3.29 10.21 6.97
C TYR A 37 -2.46 11.12 7.88
N GLU A 38 -3.07 12.06 8.60
CA GLU A 38 -2.33 13.08 9.36
C GLU A 38 -1.57 12.48 10.56
N ALA A 39 -2.20 11.62 11.35
CA ALA A 39 -1.59 11.04 12.55
C ALA A 39 -0.48 10.02 12.27
N THR A 40 -0.32 9.57 11.02
CA THR A 40 0.75 8.64 10.62
C THR A 40 2.02 9.40 10.22
N SER A 41 3.10 9.33 10.99
CA SER A 41 4.36 10.01 10.66
C SER A 41 5.22 9.24 9.66
N LEU A 42 6.25 9.89 9.10
CA LEU A 42 7.25 9.18 8.28
C LEU A 42 8.02 8.14 9.10
N ALA A 43 8.24 8.38 10.39
CA ALA A 43 8.94 7.45 11.26
C ALA A 43 8.13 6.16 11.42
N ASP A 44 6.82 6.27 11.64
CA ASP A 44 5.92 5.12 11.75
C ASP A 44 5.91 4.31 10.44
N LEU A 45 5.92 5.00 9.29
CA LEU A 45 5.99 4.36 7.97
C LEU A 45 7.32 3.62 7.75
N VAL A 46 8.44 4.21 8.17
CA VAL A 46 9.77 3.57 8.12
C VAL A 46 9.80 2.32 8.98
N GLU A 47 9.25 2.40 10.19
CA GLU A 47 9.18 1.29 11.12
C GLU A 47 8.30 0.16 10.56
N ALA A 48 7.07 0.48 10.15
CA ALA A 48 6.13 -0.49 9.61
C ALA A 48 6.68 -1.17 8.35
N THR A 49 7.13 -0.38 7.36
CA THR A 49 7.60 -0.92 6.08
C THR A 49 8.95 -1.64 6.21
N GLY A 50 9.79 -1.25 7.17
CA GLY A 50 11.17 -1.69 7.30
C GLY A 50 12.11 -1.09 6.25
N ALA A 51 11.61 -0.12 5.47
CA ALA A 51 12.38 0.65 4.50
C ALA A 51 13.02 1.87 5.16
N LYS A 52 14.12 2.37 4.61
CA LYS A 52 14.74 3.62 5.09
C LYS A 52 13.99 4.82 4.52
N ALA A 53 13.92 5.93 5.26
CA ALA A 53 13.28 7.17 4.80
C ALA A 53 13.76 7.63 3.40
N PRO A 54 15.08 7.63 3.08
CA PRO A 54 15.53 7.99 1.73
C PRO A 54 15.02 7.05 0.63
N THR A 55 14.82 5.76 0.93
CA THR A 55 14.26 4.79 -0.02
C THR A 55 12.79 5.09 -0.29
N LEU A 56 12.00 5.35 0.76
CA LEU A 56 10.60 5.72 0.62
C LEU A 56 10.44 7.03 -0.17
N TYR A 57 11.30 8.02 0.07
CA TYR A 57 11.27 9.27 -0.70
C TYR A 57 11.76 9.11 -2.13
N ALA A 58 12.75 8.28 -2.40
CA ALA A 58 13.18 8.01 -3.76
C ALA A 58 12.07 7.33 -4.58
N GLU A 59 11.34 6.40 -3.97
CA GLU A 59 10.26 5.67 -4.63
C GLU A 59 8.98 6.51 -4.77
N PHE A 60 8.57 7.20 -3.70
CA PHE A 60 7.24 7.82 -3.61
C PHE A 60 7.27 9.34 -3.54
N THR A 61 8.45 9.97 -3.69
CA THR A 61 8.71 11.42 -3.58
C THR A 61 8.50 11.99 -2.17
N ASN A 62 7.31 11.80 -1.57
CA ASN A 62 6.93 12.29 -0.24
C ASN A 62 5.80 11.45 0.38
N LYS A 63 5.40 11.76 1.62
CA LYS A 63 4.28 11.08 2.31
C LYS A 63 2.98 11.13 1.50
N LYS A 64 2.69 12.26 0.86
CA LYS A 64 1.51 12.43 -0.01
C LYS A 64 1.59 11.55 -1.26
N GLY A 65 2.76 11.40 -1.86
CA GLY A 65 2.98 10.50 -2.99
C GLY A 65 2.83 9.03 -2.60
N LEU A 66 3.34 8.64 -1.43
CA LEU A 66 3.10 7.29 -0.88
C LEU A 66 1.62 7.05 -0.62
N PHE A 67 0.93 8.02 -0.01
CA PHE A 67 -0.50 7.91 0.26
C PHE A 67 -1.34 7.78 -1.02
N ARG A 68 -0.98 8.51 -2.09
CA ARG A 68 -1.60 8.34 -3.42
C ARG A 68 -1.39 6.92 -3.97
N ALA A 69 -0.17 6.40 -3.91
CA ALA A 69 0.11 5.03 -4.35
C ALA A 69 -0.67 3.98 -3.54
N VAL A 70 -0.87 4.24 -2.23
CA VAL A 70 -1.72 3.41 -1.37
C VAL A 70 -3.20 3.51 -1.77
N LEU A 71 -3.71 4.71 -2.08
CA LEU A 71 -5.08 4.89 -2.57
C LEU A 71 -5.33 4.13 -3.87
N ASP A 72 -4.43 4.26 -4.84
CA ASP A 72 -4.52 3.56 -6.12
C ASP A 72 -4.56 2.03 -5.92
N ARG A 73 -3.72 1.53 -5.00
CA ARG A 73 -3.72 0.11 -4.60
C ARG A 73 -5.04 -0.31 -3.95
N TYR A 74 -5.57 0.48 -3.02
CA TYR A 74 -6.85 0.22 -2.37
C TYR A 74 -7.99 0.14 -3.41
N ILE A 75 -8.05 1.11 -4.32
CA ILE A 75 -9.07 1.15 -5.39
C ILE A 75 -8.99 -0.11 -6.25
N THR A 76 -7.78 -0.47 -6.70
CA THR A 76 -7.56 -1.61 -7.59
C THR A 76 -7.91 -2.94 -6.92
N ARG A 77 -7.62 -3.08 -5.61
CA ARG A 77 -7.80 -4.33 -4.87
C ARG A 77 -9.22 -4.55 -4.38
N PHE A 78 -9.91 -3.48 -3.97
CA PHE A 78 -11.21 -3.57 -3.32
C PHE A 78 -12.31 -2.93 -4.17
N ALA A 79 -12.20 -1.63 -4.43
CA ALA A 79 -13.29 -0.87 -5.07
C ALA A 79 -13.64 -1.38 -6.47
N SER A 80 -12.64 -1.60 -7.33
CA SER A 80 -12.86 -2.07 -8.71
C SER A 80 -13.51 -3.46 -8.78
N LYS A 81 -13.23 -4.34 -7.80
CA LYS A 81 -13.84 -5.68 -7.73
C LYS A 81 -15.34 -5.59 -7.44
N HIS A 82 -15.72 -4.69 -6.53
CA HIS A 82 -17.12 -4.50 -6.16
C HIS A 82 -17.89 -3.78 -7.27
N GLU A 83 -17.29 -2.73 -7.85
CA GLU A 83 -17.88 -1.97 -8.96
C GLU A 83 -18.21 -2.86 -10.17
N ALA A 84 -17.41 -3.88 -10.45
CA ALA A 84 -17.69 -4.84 -11.52
C ALA A 84 -19.05 -5.57 -11.36
N GLN A 85 -19.59 -5.69 -10.13
CA GLN A 85 -20.92 -6.27 -9.92
C GLN A 85 -22.05 -5.42 -10.51
N LEU A 86 -21.87 -4.09 -10.53
CA LEU A 86 -22.87 -3.14 -11.02
C LEU A 86 -23.02 -3.15 -12.54
N PHE A 87 -21.98 -3.58 -13.26
CA PHE A 87 -21.92 -3.54 -14.72
C PHE A 87 -21.99 -4.93 -15.36
N CYS A 88 -22.41 -5.94 -14.61
CA CYS A 88 -22.63 -7.28 -15.13
C CYS A 88 -23.93 -7.33 -15.95
N GLU A 89 -23.81 -7.40 -17.29
CA GLU A 89 -24.94 -7.36 -18.23
C GLU A 89 -25.95 -8.52 -18.04
N GLU A 90 -25.51 -9.60 -17.41
CA GLU A 90 -26.30 -10.80 -17.15
C GLU A 90 -27.24 -10.65 -15.95
N LYS A 91 -27.08 -9.60 -15.14
CA LYS A 91 -27.84 -9.36 -13.91
C LYS A 91 -28.93 -8.31 -14.11
N SER A 92 -30.04 -8.47 -13.38
CA SER A 92 -30.99 -7.38 -13.19
C SER A 92 -30.35 -6.28 -12.32
N VAL A 93 -30.84 -5.04 -12.43
CA VAL A 93 -30.39 -3.92 -11.59
C VAL A 93 -30.53 -4.25 -10.10
N GLU A 94 -31.63 -4.89 -9.71
CA GLU A 94 -31.87 -5.30 -8.31
C GLU A 94 -30.80 -6.27 -7.81
N SER A 95 -30.51 -7.34 -8.56
CA SER A 95 -29.48 -8.32 -8.19
C SER A 95 -28.08 -7.72 -8.18
N ALA A 96 -27.76 -6.85 -9.15
CA ALA A 96 -26.47 -6.16 -9.20
C ALA A 96 -26.26 -5.25 -7.98
N LEU A 97 -27.31 -4.54 -7.53
CA LEU A 97 -27.25 -3.71 -6.33
C LEU A 97 -27.10 -4.55 -5.05
N GLU A 98 -27.86 -5.64 -4.93
CA GLU A 98 -27.77 -6.55 -3.77
C GLU A 98 -26.35 -7.13 -3.63
N ASP A 99 -25.77 -7.62 -4.72
CA ASP A 99 -24.41 -8.16 -4.73
C ASP A 99 -23.37 -7.10 -4.40
N TYR A 100 -23.49 -5.90 -4.97
CA TYR A 100 -22.59 -4.78 -4.71
C TYR A 100 -22.58 -4.39 -3.22
N PHE A 101 -23.76 -4.21 -2.62
CA PHE A 101 -23.85 -3.86 -1.20
C PHE A 101 -23.40 -5.01 -0.28
N THR A 102 -23.69 -6.26 -0.65
CA THR A 102 -23.25 -7.43 0.10
C THR A 102 -21.73 -7.55 0.11
N GLU A 103 -21.07 -7.42 -1.04
CA GLU A 103 -19.61 -7.47 -1.15
C GLU A 103 -18.93 -6.31 -0.40
N ILE A 104 -19.52 -5.10 -0.45
CA ILE A 104 -19.02 -3.95 0.32
C ILE A 104 -19.15 -4.20 1.82
N ALA A 105 -20.32 -4.68 2.27
CA ALA A 105 -20.53 -5.00 3.68
C ALA A 105 -19.53 -6.05 4.16
N ALA A 106 -19.31 -7.12 3.38
CA ALA A 106 -18.31 -8.13 3.68
C ALA A 106 -16.89 -7.55 3.73
N CYS A 107 -16.52 -6.67 2.78
CA CYS A 107 -15.22 -6.02 2.77
C CYS A 107 -15.00 -5.15 4.02
N PHE A 108 -15.99 -4.35 4.41
CA PHE A 108 -15.86 -3.42 5.54
C PHE A 108 -15.94 -4.10 6.91
N THR A 109 -16.44 -5.33 6.95
CA THR A 109 -16.57 -6.13 8.18
C THR A 109 -15.60 -7.32 8.24
N SER A 110 -14.73 -7.46 7.25
CA SER A 110 -13.70 -8.50 7.22
C SER A 110 -12.72 -8.34 8.39
N THR A 111 -12.21 -9.48 8.88
CA THR A 111 -11.14 -9.52 9.88
C THR A 111 -9.74 -9.40 9.29
N ASP A 112 -9.61 -9.47 7.97
CA ASP A 112 -8.31 -9.43 7.27
C ASP A 112 -7.75 -8.00 7.12
N THR A 113 -8.63 -7.01 7.19
CA THR A 113 -8.30 -5.58 7.06
C THR A 113 -8.91 -4.79 8.21
N PRO A 114 -8.39 -3.59 8.53
CA PRO A 114 -9.07 -2.69 9.44
C PRO A 114 -10.51 -2.41 8.97
N ALA A 115 -11.44 -2.29 9.93
CA ALA A 115 -12.86 -2.16 9.62
C ALA A 115 -13.22 -0.84 8.92
N GLY A 116 -14.31 -0.86 8.17
CA GLY A 116 -14.84 0.30 7.46
C GLY A 116 -14.16 0.56 6.11
N CYS A 117 -14.31 1.77 5.58
CA CYS A 117 -13.73 2.15 4.29
C CYS A 117 -12.42 2.91 4.50
N PHE A 118 -11.34 2.48 3.82
CA PHE A 118 -10.04 3.17 3.87
C PHE A 118 -10.15 4.66 3.58
N MET A 119 -10.87 5.03 2.51
CA MET A 119 -11.01 6.43 2.07
C MET A 119 -11.74 7.28 3.11
N ILE A 120 -12.77 6.73 3.75
CA ILE A 120 -13.53 7.45 4.79
C ILE A 120 -12.68 7.59 6.05
N ASN A 121 -12.09 6.49 6.52
CA ASN A 121 -11.30 6.48 7.77
C ASN A 121 -10.08 7.41 7.68
N THR A 122 -9.49 7.54 6.50
CA THR A 122 -8.33 8.43 6.28
C THR A 122 -8.71 9.89 6.05
N SER A 123 -9.97 10.17 5.70
CA SER A 123 -10.47 11.54 5.48
C SER A 123 -10.78 12.29 6.78
N ALA A 124 -11.06 11.57 7.86
CA ALA A 124 -11.30 12.16 9.15
C ALA A 124 -9.96 12.62 9.77
N THR A 125 -9.74 13.95 9.79
CA THR A 125 -8.91 14.56 10.83
C THR A 125 -9.59 14.29 12.16
N LEU A 126 -9.15 13.24 12.87
CA LEU A 126 -9.34 13.14 14.32
C LEU A 126 -8.24 13.93 15.02
#